data_AF-A0A1R3FLU0-F1
#
_entry.id   AF-A0A1R3FLU0-F1
#
_cell.length_a   1.000
_cell.length_b   1.000
_cell.length_c   1.000
_cell.angle_alpha   90.00
_cell.angle_beta   90.00
_cell.angle_gamma   90.00
#
_symmetry.space_group_name_H-M   'P 1'
#
loop_
_entity.id
_entity.type
_entity.pdbx_description
1 polymer ?
#
loop_
_entity_poly.entity_id
_entity_poly.type
_entity_poly.pdbx_seq_one_letter_code
_entity_poly.pdbx_strand_id
1 'polypeptide(L)'
;MSAFKTLSSNQPLYLKSGEPIAKISTKFPLELDSGQLATGVQLGEMTNRSNSNFAIGVKGGVEEVSILPGETKSLSIDLGETGAPLDLTVYPQNDVEGNADFMLYIPTLTSIY
;
A
#
# COMPACT_ATOMS: atom_id res chain seq x y z
N MET A 1 2.41 -23.04 35.65
CA MET A 1 3.23 -22.21 34.75
C MET A 1 2.33 -21.75 33.61
N SER A 2 1.89 -20.49 33.60
CA SER A 2 1.07 -19.96 32.51
C SER A 2 1.97 -19.33 31.46
N ALA A 3 1.93 -19.84 30.23
CA ALA A 3 2.64 -19.24 29.10
C ALA A 3 1.94 -17.95 28.69
N PHE A 4 2.67 -16.83 28.68
CA PHE A 4 2.19 -15.59 28.08
C PHE A 4 2.14 -15.79 26.55
N LYS A 5 0.93 -15.88 26.00
CA LYS A 5 0.69 -15.73 24.57
C LYS A 5 0.87 -14.25 24.23
N THR A 6 2.08 -13.87 23.83
CA THR A 6 2.32 -12.53 23.30
C THR A 6 1.57 -12.42 21.97
N LEU A 7 0.67 -11.44 21.86
CA LEU A 7 0.09 -11.06 20.57
C LEU A 7 1.21 -10.41 19.77
N SER A 8 1.55 -10.96 18.62
CA SER A 8 2.43 -10.30 17.65
C SER A 8 1.75 -9.00 17.23
N SER A 9 2.15 -7.89 17.85
CA SER A 9 1.67 -6.56 17.48
C SER A 9 2.38 -6.15 16.20
N ASN A 10 1.76 -6.41 15.05
CA ASN A 10 2.23 -5.90 13.75
C ASN A 10 1.81 -4.42 13.60
N GLN A 11 2.25 -3.59 14.54
CA GLN A 11 1.98 -2.16 14.49
C GLN A 11 2.85 -1.54 13.39
N PRO A 12 2.26 -0.74 12.50
CA PRO A 12 3.03 -0.06 11.47
C PRO A 12 4.00 0.90 12.17
N LEU A 13 5.28 0.82 11.81
CA LEU A 13 6.23 1.82 12.26
C LEU A 13 5.86 3.14 11.58
N TYR A 14 6.10 4.24 12.27
CA TYR A 14 5.97 5.57 11.69
C TYR A 14 7.37 6.18 11.59
N LEU A 15 7.54 7.19 10.74
CA LEU A 15 8.72 8.04 10.77
C LEU A 15 8.92 8.60 12.18
N LYS A 16 10.12 9.11 12.50
CA LYS A 16 10.37 9.79 13.78
C LYS A 16 9.41 10.96 14.05
N SER A 17 8.80 11.52 13.00
CA SER A 17 7.74 12.54 13.09
C SER A 17 6.37 11.99 13.49
N GLY A 18 6.19 10.67 13.59
CA GLY A 18 4.89 10.01 13.81
C GLY A 18 4.04 9.84 12.54
N GLU A 19 4.59 10.17 11.37
CA GLU A 19 3.89 10.12 10.08
C GLU A 19 4.26 8.86 9.27
N PRO A 20 3.38 8.35 8.39
CA PRO A 20 3.76 7.30 7.44
C PRO A 20 4.85 7.79 6.48
N ILE A 21 5.54 6.87 5.80
CA ILE A 21 6.53 7.23 4.76
C ILE A 21 5.84 8.05 3.66
N ALA A 22 4.65 7.60 3.24
CA ALA A 22 3.87 8.29 2.24
C ALA A 22 2.37 7.95 2.36
N LYS A 23 1.55 8.88 1.88
CA LYS A 23 0.13 8.65 1.62
C LYS A 23 -0.15 8.86 0.14
N ILE A 24 -0.58 7.81 -0.55
CA ILE A 24 -1.01 7.87 -1.95
C ILE A 24 -2.53 7.94 -1.93
N SER A 25 -3.07 9.10 -2.26
CA SER A 25 -4.53 9.26 -2.30
C SER A 25 -4.99 10.13 -3.44
N THR A 26 -6.20 9.85 -3.91
CA THR A 26 -6.89 10.69 -4.89
C THR A 26 -7.98 11.51 -4.20
N LYS A 27 -8.23 12.72 -4.70
CA LYS A 27 -9.35 13.55 -4.22
C LYS A 27 -10.70 13.06 -4.76
N PHE A 28 -10.68 12.49 -5.96
CA PHE A 28 -11.85 11.97 -6.65
C PHE A 28 -11.64 10.49 -6.98
N PRO A 29 -12.72 9.73 -7.21
CA PRO A 29 -12.62 8.37 -7.72
C PRO A 29 -11.81 8.30 -9.01
N LEU A 30 -11.15 7.16 -9.23
CA LEU A 30 -10.45 6.93 -10.49
C LEU A 30 -11.46 6.67 -11.60
N GLU A 31 -11.15 7.14 -12.80
CA GLU A 31 -11.99 6.99 -14.00
C GLU A 31 -11.26 6.15 -15.04
N LEU A 32 -12.01 5.29 -15.74
CA LEU A 32 -11.55 4.60 -16.93
C LEU A 32 -11.54 5.58 -18.11
N ASP A 33 -10.78 5.26 -19.16
CA ASP A 33 -10.74 6.06 -20.40
C ASP A 33 -12.12 6.21 -21.07
N SER A 34 -13.07 5.33 -20.76
CA SER A 34 -14.47 5.39 -21.21
C SER A 34 -15.32 6.42 -20.45
N GLY A 35 -14.80 7.04 -19.39
CA GLY A 35 -15.52 7.93 -18.49
C GLY A 35 -16.35 7.22 -17.40
N GLN A 36 -16.27 5.89 -17.31
CA GLN A 36 -16.85 5.13 -16.19
C GLN A 36 -15.95 5.19 -14.96
N LEU A 37 -16.54 5.13 -13.76
CA LEU A 37 -15.76 5.03 -12.53
C LEU A 37 -15.10 3.65 -12.42
N ALA A 38 -13.86 3.63 -11.92
CA ALA A 38 -13.20 2.41 -11.50
C ALA A 38 -13.85 1.91 -10.20
N THR A 39 -14.24 0.64 -10.18
CA THR A 39 -15.00 0.03 -9.08
C THR A 39 -14.51 -1.38 -8.79
N GLY A 40 -14.73 -1.84 -7.56
CA GLY A 40 -14.27 -3.14 -7.08
C GLY A 40 -12.75 -3.22 -6.93
N VAL A 41 -12.25 -4.45 -6.88
CA VAL A 41 -10.82 -4.73 -6.65
C VAL A 41 -10.00 -4.47 -7.91
N GLN A 42 -9.07 -3.53 -7.80
CA GLN A 42 -8.05 -3.23 -8.79
C GLN A 42 -6.78 -4.00 -8.49
N LEU A 43 -6.13 -4.49 -9.54
CA LEU A 43 -4.81 -5.12 -9.44
C LEU A 43 -3.74 -4.11 -9.81
N GLY A 44 -2.80 -3.90 -8.90
CA GLY A 44 -1.60 -3.10 -9.12
C GLY A 44 -0.36 -3.85 -8.69
N GLU A 45 0.78 -3.21 -8.90
CA GLU A 45 2.09 -3.66 -8.45
C GLU A 45 2.77 -2.52 -7.73
N MET A 46 3.48 -2.84 -6.66
CA MET A 46 4.40 -1.90 -6.03
C MET A 46 5.81 -2.48 -6.00
N THR A 47 6.76 -1.65 -6.41
CA THR A 47 8.17 -1.96 -6.42
C THR A 47 8.86 -1.10 -5.37
N ASN A 48 9.62 -1.74 -4.47
CA ASN A 48 10.57 -1.04 -3.62
C ASN A 48 11.95 -1.12 -4.28
N ARG A 49 12.58 0.03 -4.56
CA ARG A 49 13.82 0.06 -5.32
C ARG A 49 14.96 -0.62 -4.55
N SER A 50 15.92 -1.20 -5.26
CA SER A 50 17.03 -1.95 -4.67
C SER A 50 17.99 -1.12 -3.82
N ASN A 51 18.01 0.20 -4.00
CA ASN A 51 18.81 1.14 -3.20
C ASN A 51 18.09 1.63 -1.94
N SER A 52 16.85 1.21 -1.68
CA SER A 52 16.12 1.55 -0.45
C SER A 52 16.79 0.92 0.77
N ASN A 53 16.81 1.65 1.88
CA ASN A 53 17.48 1.20 3.10
C ASN A 53 16.70 0.14 3.88
N PHE A 54 15.38 0.05 3.68
CA PHE A 54 14.49 -0.83 4.43
C PHE A 54 13.30 -1.31 3.59
N ALA A 55 12.64 -2.36 4.08
CA ALA A 55 11.39 -2.85 3.52
C ALA A 55 10.24 -1.90 3.85
N ILE A 56 9.29 -1.80 2.91
CA ILE A 56 8.09 -0.97 3.06
C ILE A 56 6.86 -1.86 3.24
N GLY A 57 5.92 -1.42 4.06
CA GLY A 57 4.60 -2.01 4.19
C GLY A 57 3.55 -1.10 3.56
N VAL A 58 2.52 -1.68 2.96
CA VAL A 58 1.40 -0.94 2.36
C VAL A 58 0.10 -1.32 3.08
N LYS A 59 -0.63 -0.30 3.53
CA LYS A 59 -1.98 -0.39 4.12
C LYS A 59 -2.99 0.32 3.23
N GLY A 60 -4.24 -0.13 3.27
CA GLY A 60 -5.35 0.42 2.46
C GLY A 60 -5.71 -0.41 1.22
N GLY A 61 -4.93 -1.45 0.92
CA GLY A 61 -5.34 -2.52 0.01
C GLY A 61 -6.21 -3.57 0.73
N VAL A 62 -6.66 -4.58 -0.02
CA VAL A 62 -7.38 -5.76 0.52
C VAL A 62 -6.52 -6.48 1.56
N GLU A 63 -5.21 -6.52 1.35
CA GLU A 63 -4.23 -7.11 2.25
C GLU A 63 -3.06 -6.17 2.52
N GLU A 64 -2.43 -6.35 3.67
CA GLU A 64 -1.19 -5.67 4.02
C GLU A 64 -0.01 -6.39 3.37
N VAL A 65 0.76 -5.68 2.55
CA VAL A 65 1.88 -6.26 1.79
C VAL A 65 3.19 -5.63 2.23
N SER A 66 4.17 -6.46 2.55
CA SER A 66 5.55 -6.07 2.87
C SER A 66 6.46 -6.32 1.68
N ILE A 67 7.24 -5.32 1.26
CA ILE A 67 8.02 -5.31 0.02
C ILE A 67 9.48 -4.98 0.34
N LEU A 68 10.38 -5.95 0.12
CA LEU A 68 11.81 -5.81 0.38
C LEU A 68 12.49 -4.89 -0.65
N PRO A 69 13.64 -4.27 -0.32
CA PRO A 69 14.43 -3.55 -1.32
C PRO A 69 14.77 -4.43 -2.53
N GLY A 70 14.45 -3.96 -3.73
CA GLY A 70 14.65 -4.67 -5.00
C GLY A 70 13.52 -5.62 -5.38
N GLU A 71 12.45 -5.68 -4.59
CA GLU A 71 11.31 -6.56 -4.81
C GLU A 71 10.13 -5.80 -5.43
N THR A 72 9.36 -6.51 -6.25
CA THR A 72 8.05 -6.09 -6.76
C THR A 72 7.00 -7.07 -6.27
N LYS A 73 5.90 -6.58 -5.70
CA LYS A 73 4.75 -7.40 -5.30
C LYS A 73 3.45 -6.84 -5.87
N SER A 74 2.53 -7.75 -6.17
CA SER A 74 1.16 -7.41 -6.51
C SER A 74 0.41 -6.86 -5.30
N LEU A 75 -0.48 -5.90 -5.55
CA LEU A 75 -1.37 -5.28 -4.60
C LEU A 75 -2.80 -5.37 -5.13
N SER A 76 -3.72 -5.73 -4.25
CA SER A 76 -5.16 -5.66 -4.51
C SER A 76 -5.71 -4.43 -3.80
N ILE A 77 -6.31 -3.51 -4.55
CA ILE A 77 -6.83 -2.23 -4.05
C ILE A 77 -8.35 -2.25 -4.23
N ASP A 78 -9.10 -2.22 -3.14
CA ASP A 78 -10.56 -2.20 -3.22
C ASP A 78 -11.09 -0.77 -3.33
N LEU A 79 -11.67 -0.44 -4.48
CA LEU A 79 -12.35 0.84 -4.71
C LEU A 79 -13.85 0.75 -4.40
N GLY A 80 -14.36 -0.38 -3.91
CA GLY A 80 -15.76 -0.58 -3.57
C GLY A 80 -16.70 -0.53 -4.78
N GLU A 81 -17.99 -0.78 -4.54
CA GLU A 81 -18.98 -0.88 -5.62
C GLU A 81 -19.27 0.46 -6.30
N THR A 82 -19.14 1.58 -5.60
CA THR A 82 -19.51 2.91 -6.13
C THR A 82 -18.32 3.75 -6.60
N GLY A 83 -17.09 3.22 -6.50
CA GLY A 83 -15.88 3.93 -6.90
C GLY A 83 -15.42 4.92 -5.81
N ALA A 84 -14.72 4.40 -4.81
CA ALA A 84 -14.08 5.16 -3.76
C ALA A 84 -12.78 5.80 -4.27
N PRO A 85 -12.35 6.93 -3.66
CA PRO A 85 -11.02 7.45 -3.88
C PRO A 85 -9.96 6.43 -3.44
N LEU A 86 -8.83 6.40 -4.16
CA LEU A 86 -7.66 5.63 -3.75
C LEU A 86 -7.16 6.18 -2.40
N ASP A 87 -6.92 5.30 -1.44
CA ASP A 87 -6.25 5.65 -0.18
C ASP A 87 -5.30 4.52 0.24
N LEU A 88 -4.00 4.71 -0.04
CA LEU A 88 -2.93 3.82 0.38
C LEU A 88 -1.96 4.55 1.29
N THR A 89 -1.56 3.88 2.36
CA THR A 89 -0.57 4.37 3.31
C THR A 89 0.65 3.46 3.30
N VAL A 90 1.83 4.04 3.06
CA VAL A 90 3.11 3.32 3.02
C VAL A 90 3.89 3.64 4.29
N TYR A 91 4.46 2.62 4.92
CA TYR A 91 5.16 2.76 6.21
C TYR A 91 6.40 1.85 6.29
N PRO A 92 7.39 2.14 7.15
CA PRO A 92 8.57 1.32 7.27
C PRO A 92 8.23 0.01 7.98
N GLN A 93 8.88 -1.08 7.59
CA GLN A 93 8.76 -2.35 8.32
C GLN A 93 9.86 -2.53 9.37
N ASN A 94 10.89 -1.67 9.33
CA ASN A 94 12.06 -1.77 10.18
C ASN A 94 12.41 -0.39 10.76
N ASP A 95 12.96 -0.35 11.97
CA ASP A 95 13.40 0.88 12.65
C ASP A 95 14.82 1.29 12.23
N VAL A 96 15.01 1.52 10.93
CA VAL A 96 16.30 1.91 10.35
C VAL A 96 16.18 3.30 9.74
N GLU A 97 17.11 4.19 10.09
CA GLU A 97 17.22 5.50 9.44
C GLU A 97 17.66 5.34 7.99
N GLY A 98 16.98 6.05 7.08
CA GLY A 98 17.32 6.02 5.67
C GLY A 98 16.16 6.52 4.80
N ASN A 99 16.26 6.23 3.51
CA ASN A 99 15.24 6.55 2.52
C ASN A 99 14.75 5.28 1.84
N ALA A 100 13.51 5.33 1.34
CA ALA A 100 12.97 4.31 0.46
C ALA A 100 12.33 4.99 -0.77
N ASP A 101 12.76 4.56 -1.94
CA ASP A 101 12.17 4.96 -3.22
C ASP A 101 11.28 3.82 -3.69
N PHE A 102 10.03 4.09 -4.00
CA PHE A 102 9.09 3.09 -4.47
C PHE A 102 8.21 3.61 -5.59
N MET A 103 7.65 2.68 -6.36
CA MET A 103 6.75 2.96 -7.48
C MET A 103 5.48 2.15 -7.30
N LEU A 104 4.33 2.82 -7.38
CA LEU A 104 3.03 2.18 -7.54
C LEU A 104 2.68 2.20 -9.04
N TYR A 105 2.30 1.05 -9.58
CA TYR A 105 1.85 0.90 -10.95
C TYR A 105 0.50 0.17 -10.97
N ILE A 106 -0.51 0.78 -11.58
CA ILE A 106 -1.82 0.16 -11.82
C ILE A 106 -1.99 0.06 -13.33
N PRO A 107 -1.79 -1.11 -13.94
CA PRO A 107 -1.72 -1.26 -15.40
C PRO A 107 -3.03 -0.97 -16.11
N THR A 108 -4.17 -1.37 -15.53
CA THR A 108 -5.49 -1.18 -16.11
C THR A 108 -6.50 -1.03 -14.99
N LEU A 109 -7.35 -0.01 -15.10
CA LEU A 109 -8.51 0.17 -14.23
C LEU A 109 -9.70 -0.60 -14.80
N THR A 110 -10.50 -1.19 -13.92
CA THR A 110 -11.70 -1.94 -14.27
C THR A 110 -12.92 -1.41 -13.54
N SER A 111 -14.09 -1.68 -14.11
CA SER A 111 -15.37 -1.46 -13.46
C SER A 111 -16.16 -2.76 -13.45
N ILE A 112 -16.96 -2.99 -12.41
CA ILE A 112 -17.86 -4.14 -12.31
C ILE A 112 -19.16 -3.95 -13.11
N TYR A 113 -19.34 -2.80 -13.78
CA TYR A 113 -20.53 -2.39 -14.53
C TYR A 113 -20.26 -2.10 -16.01
#